data_AF-A0A1U8DMU6-F1
#
_entry.id   AF-A0A1U8DMU6-F1
#
_cell.length_a   1.000
_cell.length_b   1.000
_cell.length_c   1.000
_cell.angle_alpha   90.00
_cell.angle_beta   90.00
_cell.angle_gamma   90.00
#
_symmetry.space_group_name_H-M   'P 1'
#
loop_
_entity.id
_entity.type
_entity.pdbx_description
1 polymer ?
#
loop_
_entity_poly.entity_id
_entity_poly.type
_entity_poly.pdbx_seq_one_letter_code
_entity_poly.pdbx_strand_id
1 'polypeptide(L)'
;MDRARRLLLLGLCLALGLWGVMVHAEGIRENCTEICPENSFCVNATHCTCQSGFKSLTEALYFLGDSDVCDDVNECTVPGPPKCDSNKQCNNFPGGFNCTCILGFTAEPGKENFTNTSGTVCQDIDECVTLGHDVCGPNATCINIPGSYNCVCAVGYQADPSKENFMGSNNNTCQDVDERCCCALLASLKLQLFGAFY
;
A
#
# COMPACT_ATOMS: atom_id res chain seq x y z
N MET A 1 -16.56 29.68 -22.41
CA MET A 1 -17.32 30.96 -22.49
C MET A 1 -16.90 31.85 -21.33
N ASP A 2 -16.33 33.01 -21.65
CA ASP A 2 -15.71 33.97 -20.72
C ASP A 2 -16.72 34.56 -19.70
N ARG A 3 -16.24 34.84 -18.48
CA ARG A 3 -17.01 35.24 -17.29
C ARG A 3 -17.80 36.54 -17.53
N ALA A 4 -17.28 37.41 -18.40
CA ALA A 4 -17.91 38.67 -18.79
C ALA A 4 -19.20 38.49 -19.63
N ARG A 5 -19.31 37.43 -20.45
CA ARG A 5 -20.52 37.17 -21.24
C ARG A 5 -21.67 36.58 -20.40
N ARG A 6 -21.38 35.96 -19.25
CA ARG A 6 -22.40 35.36 -18.36
C ARG A 6 -23.25 36.42 -17.64
N LEU A 7 -22.65 37.54 -17.24
CA LEU A 7 -23.37 38.63 -16.56
C LEU A 7 -24.34 39.38 -17.49
N LEU A 8 -24.01 39.50 -18.77
CA LEU A 8 -24.86 40.14 -19.78
C LEU A 8 -26.16 39.35 -20.06
N LEU A 9 -26.08 38.01 -20.08
CA LEU A 9 -27.23 37.13 -20.31
C LEU A 9 -28.17 37.05 -19.10
N LEU A 10 -27.61 37.06 -17.87
CA LEU A 10 -28.38 37.15 -16.63
C LEU A 10 -29.18 38.46 -16.54
N GLY A 11 -28.61 39.57 -17.00
CA GLY A 11 -29.28 40.88 -17.04
C GLY A 11 -30.44 40.94 -18.05
N LEU A 12 -30.32 40.26 -19.20
CA LEU A 12 -31.36 40.20 -20.24
C LEU A 12 -32.55 39.32 -19.85
N CYS A 13 -32.34 38.23 -19.10
CA CYS A 13 -33.42 37.36 -18.63
C CYS A 13 -34.35 38.04 -17.61
N LEU A 14 -33.81 38.90 -16.73
CA LEU A 14 -34.63 39.64 -15.75
C LEU A 14 -35.52 40.70 -16.42
N ALA A 15 -35.15 41.22 -17.59
CA ALA A 15 -35.87 42.28 -18.29
C ALA A 15 -37.06 41.78 -19.14
N LEU A 16 -37.11 40.48 -19.49
CA LEU A 16 -38.10 39.93 -20.43
C LEU A 16 -39.15 39.01 -19.78
N GLY A 17 -39.12 38.81 -18.46
CA GLY A 17 -40.20 38.11 -17.74
C GLY A 17 -40.43 36.64 -18.13
N LEU A 18 -39.51 36.01 -18.84
CA LEU A 18 -39.59 34.60 -19.23
C LEU A 18 -39.14 33.70 -18.07
N TRP A 19 -40.05 33.40 -17.13
CA TRP A 19 -39.87 32.38 -16.09
C TRP A 19 -40.12 30.97 -16.66
N GLY A 20 -39.47 30.65 -17.78
CA GLY A 20 -39.54 29.35 -18.44
C GLY A 20 -38.25 28.58 -18.21
N VAL A 21 -38.25 27.73 -17.19
CA VAL A 21 -37.32 26.60 -16.96
C VAL A 21 -35.84 26.91 -17.21
N MET A 22 -35.18 27.44 -16.18
CA MET A 22 -33.72 27.36 -16.08
C MET A 22 -33.33 25.91 -15.77
N VAL A 23 -33.42 25.03 -16.78
CA VAL A 23 -32.69 23.76 -16.74
C VAL A 23 -31.21 24.12 -16.83
N HIS A 24 -30.54 24.09 -15.69
CA HIS A 24 -29.10 23.91 -15.65
C HIS A 24 -28.82 22.51 -16.18
N ALA A 25 -28.75 22.37 -17.50
CA ALA A 25 -28.03 21.27 -18.11
C ALA A 25 -26.56 21.63 -18.01
N GLU A 26 -25.93 21.24 -16.91
CA GLU A 26 -24.48 21.13 -16.87
C GLU A 26 -24.07 20.07 -17.91
N GLY A 27 -23.63 20.52 -19.08
CA GLY A 27 -22.74 19.73 -19.94
C GLY A 27 -23.36 18.64 -20.81
N ILE A 28 -24.51 18.84 -21.46
CA ILE A 28 -24.78 18.04 -22.67
C ILE A 28 -23.86 18.57 -23.77
N ARG A 29 -22.82 17.80 -24.09
CA ARG A 29 -22.00 17.99 -25.29
C ARG A 29 -22.98 17.98 -26.47
N GLU A 30 -23.09 19.05 -27.26
CA GLU A 30 -24.15 19.26 -28.28
C GLU A 30 -24.27 18.18 -29.39
N ASN A 31 -23.51 17.09 -29.30
CA ASN A 31 -23.43 16.02 -30.27
C ASN A 31 -23.75 14.64 -29.67
N CYS A 32 -24.43 14.55 -28.52
CA CYS A 32 -24.78 13.27 -27.90
C CYS A 32 -26.30 13.17 -27.76
N THR A 33 -26.92 12.31 -28.56
CA THR A 33 -28.37 12.11 -28.56
C THR A 33 -28.78 10.94 -27.67
N GLU A 34 -27.89 9.95 -27.52
CA GLU A 34 -28.09 8.78 -26.67
C GLU A 34 -27.46 8.93 -25.28
N ILE A 35 -28.04 8.23 -24.30
CA ILE A 35 -27.49 8.13 -22.95
C ILE A 35 -26.46 7.01 -22.94
N CYS A 36 -25.22 7.33 -22.59
CA CYS A 36 -24.15 6.35 -22.42
C CYS A 36 -24.16 5.79 -20.98
N PRO A 37 -23.71 4.53 -20.77
CA PRO A 37 -23.69 3.87 -19.46
C PRO A 37 -22.67 4.52 -18.50
N GLU A 38 -22.69 4.11 -17.23
CA GLU A 38 -21.71 4.57 -16.24
C GLU A 38 -20.26 4.29 -16.70
N ASN A 39 -19.31 5.13 -16.28
CA ASN A 39 -17.90 5.04 -16.64
C ASN A 39 -17.62 5.08 -18.15
N SER A 40 -18.48 5.75 -18.91
CA SER A 40 -18.32 5.95 -20.35
C SER A 40 -18.52 7.41 -20.73
N PHE A 41 -18.19 7.77 -21.97
CA PHE A 41 -18.49 9.07 -22.55
C PHE A 41 -18.93 8.95 -23.99
N CYS A 42 -19.76 9.90 -24.43
CA CYS A 42 -20.23 9.94 -25.80
C CYS A 42 -19.16 10.48 -26.74
N VAL A 43 -18.94 9.73 -27.83
CA VAL A 43 -18.00 10.07 -28.90
C VAL A 43 -18.71 10.85 -30.00
N ASN A 44 -19.92 10.41 -30.35
CA ASN A 44 -20.83 11.07 -31.29
C ASN A 44 -22.30 10.86 -30.86
N ALA A 45 -23.25 11.21 -31.72
CA ALA A 45 -24.68 11.18 -31.40
C ALA A 45 -25.15 9.82 -30.86
N THR A 46 -24.67 8.73 -31.47
CA THR A 46 -25.14 7.37 -31.19
C THR A 46 -24.09 6.47 -30.54
N HIS A 47 -22.81 6.85 -30.56
CA HIS A 47 -21.72 6.01 -30.07
C HIS A 47 -21.11 6.51 -28.76
N CYS A 48 -20.88 5.56 -27.87
CA CYS A 48 -20.23 5.70 -26.59
C CYS A 48 -18.90 4.92 -26.58
N THR A 49 -18.01 5.30 -25.68
CA THR A 49 -16.75 4.58 -25.39
C THR A 49 -16.53 4.59 -23.89
N CYS A 50 -15.87 3.56 -23.36
CA CYS A 50 -15.49 3.54 -21.96
C CYS A 50 -14.46 4.63 -21.63
N GLN A 51 -14.51 5.12 -20.39
CA GLN A 51 -13.49 5.98 -19.81
C GLN A 51 -12.16 5.22 -19.69
N SER A 52 -11.05 5.94 -19.62
CA SER A 52 -9.75 5.34 -19.33
C SER A 52 -9.80 4.54 -18.03
N GLY A 53 -9.19 3.35 -18.02
CA GLY A 53 -9.25 2.43 -16.87
C GLY A 53 -10.49 1.52 -16.88
N PHE A 54 -11.39 1.66 -17.85
CA PHE A 54 -12.55 0.79 -18.03
C PHE A 54 -12.53 0.13 -19.39
N LYS A 55 -13.15 -1.06 -19.49
CA LYS A 55 -13.29 -1.79 -20.74
C LYS A 55 -14.72 -2.29 -20.93
N SER A 56 -15.12 -2.36 -22.20
CA SER A 56 -16.41 -2.92 -22.61
C SER A 56 -16.40 -4.44 -22.41
N LEU A 57 -17.51 -5.01 -21.95
CA LEU A 57 -17.70 -6.46 -21.86
C LEU A 57 -17.71 -7.13 -23.24
N THR A 58 -18.14 -6.41 -24.27
CA THR A 58 -18.10 -6.87 -25.66
C THR A 58 -16.73 -6.65 -26.32
N GLU A 59 -15.76 -6.08 -25.58
CA GLU A 59 -14.44 -5.66 -26.07
C GLU A 59 -14.53 -4.67 -27.25
N ALA A 60 -15.68 -4.00 -27.40
CA ALA A 60 -15.91 -2.99 -28.42
C ALA A 60 -15.33 -1.64 -27.99
N LEU A 61 -14.52 -1.04 -28.87
CA LEU A 61 -13.98 0.31 -28.64
C LEU A 61 -15.08 1.39 -28.69
N TYR A 62 -16.13 1.15 -29.49
CA TYR A 62 -17.29 2.02 -29.60
C TYR A 62 -18.57 1.17 -29.62
N PHE A 63 -19.58 1.57 -28.86
CA PHE A 63 -20.87 0.86 -28.75
C PHE A 63 -22.04 1.84 -28.79
N LEU A 64 -23.25 1.33 -29.07
CA LEU A 64 -24.45 2.16 -29.27
C LEU A 64 -25.15 2.45 -27.94
N GLY A 65 -25.33 3.72 -27.59
CA GLY A 65 -26.10 4.14 -26.40
C GLY A 65 -25.72 3.37 -25.12
N ASP A 66 -26.71 2.78 -24.47
CA ASP A 66 -26.61 2.03 -23.21
C ASP A 66 -26.42 0.51 -23.38
N SER A 67 -26.14 0.05 -24.61
CA SER A 67 -26.13 -1.39 -24.95
C SER A 67 -24.97 -2.20 -24.36
N ASP A 68 -24.08 -1.57 -23.61
CA ASP A 68 -22.89 -2.19 -23.06
C ASP A 68 -22.60 -1.70 -21.63
N VAL A 69 -21.66 -2.37 -20.96
CA VAL A 69 -21.18 -2.03 -19.62
C VAL A 69 -19.68 -1.80 -19.68
N CYS A 70 -19.24 -0.71 -19.04
CA CYS A 70 -17.84 -0.39 -18.87
C CYS A 70 -17.36 -0.88 -17.50
N ASP A 71 -16.74 -2.04 -17.48
CA ASP A 71 -16.17 -2.65 -16.28
C ASP A 71 -14.76 -2.15 -16.03
N ASP A 72 -14.42 -2.01 -14.74
CA ASP A 72 -13.09 -1.62 -14.29
C ASP A 72 -12.03 -2.61 -14.79
N VAL A 73 -10.94 -2.08 -15.32
CA VAL A 73 -9.77 -2.87 -15.71
C VAL A 73 -8.88 -3.01 -14.49
N ASN A 74 -8.77 -4.22 -13.96
CA ASN A 74 -7.82 -4.45 -12.88
C ASN A 74 -6.38 -4.49 -13.40
N GLU A 75 -5.67 -3.35 -13.37
CA GLU A 75 -4.31 -3.28 -13.90
C GLU A 75 -3.29 -4.11 -13.11
N CYS A 76 -3.63 -4.56 -11.90
CA CYS A 76 -2.76 -5.44 -11.11
C CYS A 76 -2.81 -6.91 -11.57
N THR A 77 -3.82 -7.29 -12.36
CA THR A 77 -3.99 -8.67 -12.86
C THR A 77 -3.93 -8.78 -14.37
N VAL A 78 -3.80 -7.67 -15.10
CA VAL A 78 -3.60 -7.71 -16.55
C VAL A 78 -2.30 -8.43 -16.91
N PRO A 79 -2.32 -9.33 -17.92
CA PRO A 79 -1.12 -10.00 -18.38
C PRO A 79 -0.06 -9.02 -18.89
N GLY A 80 1.22 -9.28 -18.60
CA GLY A 80 2.34 -8.46 -19.06
C GLY A 80 3.40 -8.24 -17.97
N PRO A 81 4.30 -7.26 -18.16
CA PRO A 81 5.26 -6.89 -17.12
C PRO A 81 4.54 -6.32 -15.88
N PRO A 82 5.10 -6.51 -14.68
CA PRO A 82 4.56 -5.92 -13.45
C PRO A 82 4.35 -4.41 -13.59
N LYS A 83 3.21 -3.91 -13.10
CA LYS A 83 2.90 -2.46 -13.11
C LYS A 83 3.68 -1.68 -12.06
N CYS A 84 4.10 -2.35 -11.00
CA CYS A 84 4.91 -1.82 -9.92
C CYS A 84 6.25 -2.56 -9.87
N ASP A 85 7.35 -1.87 -9.57
CA ASP A 85 8.68 -2.50 -9.43
C ASP A 85 8.81 -3.37 -8.17
N SER A 86 10.01 -3.90 -7.95
CA SER A 86 10.39 -4.57 -6.70
C SER A 86 10.09 -3.74 -5.44
N ASN A 87 9.74 -4.42 -4.36
CA ASN A 87 9.38 -3.85 -3.05
C ASN A 87 8.15 -2.94 -3.07
N LYS A 88 7.28 -3.12 -4.07
CA LYS A 88 6.03 -2.37 -4.22
C LYS A 88 4.86 -3.33 -4.39
N GLN A 89 3.70 -2.94 -3.87
CA GLN A 89 2.42 -3.62 -4.03
C GLN A 89 1.54 -2.81 -4.98
N CYS A 90 0.85 -3.49 -5.88
CA CYS A 90 -0.16 -2.90 -6.75
C CYS A 90 -1.53 -2.93 -6.06
N ASN A 91 -2.23 -1.79 -6.05
CA ASN A 91 -3.59 -1.68 -5.54
C ASN A 91 -4.50 -1.13 -6.65
N ASN A 92 -5.51 -1.92 -7.00
CA ASN A 92 -6.51 -1.57 -8.00
C ASN A 92 -7.65 -0.74 -7.38
N PHE A 93 -8.20 0.21 -8.13
CA PHE A 93 -9.42 0.94 -7.78
C PHE A 93 -10.22 1.29 -9.05
N PRO A 94 -11.52 1.58 -8.97
CA PRO A 94 -12.31 1.91 -10.16
C PRO A 94 -11.69 3.06 -10.99
N GLY A 95 -11.31 2.74 -12.23
CA GLY A 95 -10.72 3.67 -13.19
C GLY A 95 -9.19 3.81 -13.12
N GLY A 96 -8.50 2.98 -12.32
CA GLY A 96 -7.05 2.91 -12.36
C GLY A 96 -6.39 2.14 -11.21
N PHE A 97 -5.09 2.34 -11.05
CA PHE A 97 -4.32 1.68 -10.00
C PHE A 97 -3.30 2.62 -9.39
N ASN A 98 -2.81 2.26 -8.21
CA ASN A 98 -1.61 2.84 -7.63
C ASN A 98 -0.65 1.75 -7.15
N CYS A 99 0.58 2.16 -6.95
CA CYS A 99 1.60 1.37 -6.30
C CYS A 99 1.92 2.01 -4.94
N THR A 100 2.08 1.15 -3.93
CA THR A 100 2.55 1.51 -2.59
C THR A 100 3.79 0.68 -2.25
N CYS A 101 4.61 1.10 -1.29
CA CYS A 101 5.68 0.23 -0.79
C CYS A 101 5.08 -0.99 -0.07
N ILE A 102 5.74 -2.16 -0.18
CA ILE A 102 5.36 -3.32 0.61
C ILE A 102 5.66 -3.10 2.10
N LEU A 103 5.07 -3.91 2.97
CA LEU A 103 5.35 -3.88 4.41
C LEU A 103 6.85 -4.00 4.68
N GLY A 104 7.35 -3.23 5.65
CA GLY A 104 8.78 -3.14 5.97
C GLY A 104 9.57 -2.17 5.07
N PHE A 105 8.92 -1.54 4.09
CA PHE A 105 9.53 -0.52 3.24
C PHE A 105 8.74 0.79 3.28
N THR A 106 9.43 1.89 3.08
CA THR A 106 8.86 3.24 3.03
C THR A 106 9.33 4.02 1.81
N ALA A 107 8.47 4.92 1.33
CA ALA A 107 8.81 5.88 0.29
C ALA A 107 9.28 7.21 0.90
N GLU A 108 9.90 8.05 0.08
CA GLU A 108 10.13 9.45 0.43
C GLU A 108 8.80 10.15 0.79
N PRO A 109 8.79 11.08 1.76
CA PRO A 109 7.58 11.78 2.17
C PRO A 109 6.86 12.44 0.97
N GLY A 110 5.56 12.18 0.84
CA GLY A 110 4.74 12.70 -0.25
C GLY A 110 4.80 11.87 -1.54
N LYS A 111 5.44 10.69 -1.50
CA LYS A 111 5.48 9.71 -2.60
C LYS A 111 4.92 8.35 -2.19
N GLU A 112 4.03 8.29 -1.21
CA GLU A 112 3.43 7.04 -0.74
C GLU A 112 2.53 6.33 -1.77
N ASN A 113 1.90 7.08 -2.68
CA ASN A 113 1.05 6.57 -3.75
C ASN A 113 1.56 7.06 -5.11
N PHE A 114 1.85 6.14 -6.03
CA PHE A 114 2.36 6.49 -7.35
C PHE A 114 1.85 5.54 -8.43
N THR A 115 1.59 6.06 -9.62
CA THR A 115 1.02 5.29 -10.75
C THR A 115 2.10 4.73 -11.69
N ASN A 116 3.36 5.14 -11.53
CA ASN A 116 4.46 4.71 -12.38
C ASN A 116 5.70 4.26 -11.59
N THR A 117 6.49 3.43 -12.24
CA THR A 117 7.71 2.81 -11.69
C THR A 117 8.90 3.77 -11.58
N SER A 118 8.97 4.80 -12.42
CA SER A 118 10.24 5.44 -12.79
C SER A 118 10.84 6.48 -11.82
N GLY A 119 10.36 6.63 -10.58
CA GLY A 119 10.88 7.70 -9.71
C GLY A 119 10.73 7.54 -8.20
N THR A 120 10.00 6.52 -7.74
CA THR A 120 9.85 6.25 -6.30
C THR A 120 10.63 4.98 -5.95
N VAL A 121 11.60 5.12 -5.05
CA VAL A 121 12.36 4.01 -4.48
C VAL A 121 11.78 3.72 -3.11
N CYS A 122 11.34 2.48 -2.91
CA CYS A 122 10.95 1.98 -1.59
C CYS A 122 12.21 1.53 -0.86
N GLN A 123 12.54 2.22 0.22
CA GLN A 123 13.68 1.93 1.07
C GLN A 123 13.24 1.08 2.25
N ASP A 124 14.11 0.16 2.64
CA ASP A 124 13.92 -0.65 3.83
C ASP A 124 13.76 0.24 5.07
N ILE A 125 12.81 -0.09 5.93
CA ILE A 125 12.64 0.59 7.22
C ILE A 125 13.58 -0.11 8.20
N ASP A 126 14.64 0.57 8.63
CA ASP A 126 15.47 0.04 9.71
C ASP A 126 14.73 0.18 11.05
N GLU A 127 14.05 -0.87 11.47
CA GLU A 127 13.30 -0.86 12.74
C GLU A 127 14.23 -0.76 13.95
N CYS A 128 15.48 -1.22 13.83
CA CYS A 128 16.47 -1.10 14.91
C CYS A 128 16.85 0.35 15.17
N VAL A 129 16.92 1.18 14.13
CA VAL A 129 17.14 2.63 14.25
C VAL A 129 15.85 3.36 14.62
N THR A 130 14.74 2.99 14.00
CA THR A 130 13.47 3.73 14.11
C THR A 130 12.79 3.50 15.47
N LEU A 131 12.82 2.26 15.97
CA LEU A 131 12.18 1.86 17.23
C LEU A 131 13.19 1.65 18.37
N GLY A 132 14.49 1.54 18.07
CA GLY A 132 15.55 1.46 19.08
C GLY A 132 15.51 0.16 19.89
N HIS A 133 15.95 0.23 21.16
CA HIS A 133 16.06 -0.93 22.04
C HIS A 133 14.72 -1.60 22.36
N ASP A 134 13.63 -0.82 22.37
CA ASP A 134 12.28 -1.30 22.73
C ASP A 134 11.72 -2.31 21.72
N VAL A 135 12.28 -2.35 20.50
CA VAL A 135 11.82 -3.23 19.42
C VAL A 135 12.01 -4.72 19.74
N CYS A 136 13.08 -5.06 20.45
CA CYS A 136 13.42 -6.43 20.84
C CYS A 136 13.28 -6.68 22.35
N GLY A 137 13.16 -5.63 23.15
CA GLY A 137 13.07 -5.73 24.60
C GLY A 137 14.43 -6.03 25.26
N PRO A 138 14.43 -6.29 26.58
CA PRO A 138 15.66 -6.38 27.36
C PRO A 138 16.52 -7.60 26.96
N ASN A 139 17.84 -7.49 27.12
CA ASN A 139 18.77 -8.60 26.88
C ASN A 139 18.73 -9.18 25.46
N ALA A 140 18.19 -8.43 24.50
CA ALA A 140 18.15 -8.77 23.09
C ALA A 140 18.75 -7.63 22.24
N THR A 141 19.35 -8.01 21.12
CA THR A 141 19.93 -7.13 20.11
C THR A 141 19.09 -7.21 18.85
N CYS A 142 18.74 -6.06 18.28
CA CYS A 142 18.04 -5.96 17.01
C CYS A 142 19.03 -6.08 15.85
N ILE A 143 18.64 -6.83 14.82
CA ILE A 143 19.35 -6.96 13.55
C ILE A 143 18.36 -6.63 12.43
N ASN A 144 18.62 -5.53 11.73
CA ASN A 144 17.81 -5.12 10.58
C ASN A 144 18.02 -6.07 9.40
N ILE A 145 16.95 -6.44 8.70
CA ILE A 145 16.99 -7.24 7.48
C ILE A 145 16.03 -6.66 6.42
N PRO A 146 16.29 -6.79 5.11
CA PRO A 146 15.40 -6.20 4.12
C PRO A 146 13.93 -6.64 4.27
N GLY A 147 13.05 -5.69 4.58
CA GLY A 147 11.62 -5.85 4.81
C GLY A 147 11.22 -6.22 6.23
N SER A 148 12.16 -6.35 7.18
CA SER A 148 11.87 -6.72 8.57
C SER A 148 13.06 -6.57 9.52
N TYR A 149 12.97 -7.17 10.71
CA TYR A 149 14.07 -7.26 11.66
C TYR A 149 14.00 -8.57 12.44
N ASN A 150 15.15 -8.99 12.96
CA ASN A 150 15.25 -10.10 13.89
C ASN A 150 15.82 -9.63 15.22
N CYS A 151 15.36 -10.26 16.29
CA CYS A 151 15.88 -10.10 17.63
C CYS A 151 16.67 -11.33 18.02
N VAL A 152 17.91 -11.12 18.44
CA VAL A 152 18.79 -12.17 18.96
C VAL A 152 19.12 -11.89 20.42
N CYS A 153 19.27 -12.92 21.24
CA CYS A 153 19.72 -12.70 22.60
C CYS A 153 21.11 -12.10 22.63
N ALA A 154 21.31 -11.12 23.51
CA ALA A 154 22.60 -10.50 23.74
C ALA A 154 23.60 -11.54 24.27
N VAL A 155 24.89 -11.23 24.16
CA VAL A 155 25.95 -12.07 24.70
C VAL A 155 25.70 -12.34 26.20
N GLY A 156 25.78 -13.60 26.61
CA GLY A 156 25.46 -14.04 27.97
C GLY A 156 24.00 -14.45 28.18
N TYR A 157 23.13 -14.30 27.16
CA TYR A 157 21.73 -14.68 27.22
C TYR A 157 21.38 -15.73 26.16
N GLN A 158 20.44 -16.61 26.48
CA GLN A 158 19.92 -17.62 25.55
C GLN A 158 18.39 -17.62 25.55
N ALA A 159 17.82 -17.86 24.37
CA ALA A 159 16.42 -18.17 24.20
C ALA A 159 16.20 -19.69 24.28
N ASP A 160 14.95 -20.11 24.42
CA ASP A 160 14.59 -21.50 24.10
C ASP A 160 14.99 -21.80 22.64
N PRO A 161 15.50 -23.01 22.32
CA PRO A 161 15.86 -23.38 20.95
C PRO A 161 14.74 -23.20 19.92
N SER A 162 13.47 -23.20 20.36
CA SER A 162 12.29 -22.95 19.52
C SER A 162 12.00 -21.47 19.24
N LYS A 163 12.76 -20.55 19.86
CA LYS A 163 12.55 -19.10 19.81
C LYS A 163 13.83 -18.31 19.51
N GLU A 164 14.82 -18.95 18.89
CA GLU A 164 15.96 -18.26 18.31
C GLU A 164 15.50 -17.36 17.15
N ASN A 165 16.03 -16.14 17.05
CA ASN A 165 15.63 -15.13 16.05
C ASN A 165 14.12 -14.81 16.10
N PHE A 166 13.69 -14.12 17.15
CA PHE A 166 12.28 -13.74 17.32
C PHE A 166 12.00 -12.34 16.78
N MET A 167 10.72 -12.03 16.56
CA MET A 167 10.27 -10.69 16.17
C MET A 167 9.52 -10.03 17.33
N GLY A 168 9.87 -8.78 17.63
CA GLY A 168 9.17 -7.96 18.62
C GLY A 168 9.50 -8.30 20.07
N SER A 169 9.40 -7.30 20.95
CA SER A 169 9.69 -7.44 22.38
C SER A 169 8.70 -8.34 23.13
N ASN A 170 7.48 -8.50 22.63
CA ASN A 170 6.47 -9.40 23.16
C ASN A 170 6.85 -10.89 23.04
N ASN A 171 7.79 -11.23 22.16
CA ASN A 171 8.30 -12.59 21.98
C ASN A 171 9.67 -12.81 22.64
N ASN A 172 10.17 -11.82 23.38
CA ASN A 172 11.47 -11.91 24.03
C ASN A 172 11.45 -12.98 25.13
N THR A 173 12.32 -13.98 24.96
CA THR A 173 12.51 -15.09 25.90
C THR A 173 13.96 -15.24 26.35
N CYS A 174 14.76 -14.18 26.19
CA CYS A 174 16.17 -14.20 26.53
C CYS A 174 16.37 -14.29 28.04
N GLN A 175 16.99 -15.37 28.49
CA GLN A 175 17.34 -15.63 29.88
C GLN A 175 18.85 -15.64 30.05
N ASP A 176 19.31 -15.14 31.19
CA ASP A 176 20.71 -15.11 31.56
C ASP A 176 21.25 -16.54 31.63
N VAL A 177 22.33 -16.81 30.91
CA VAL A 177 23.02 -18.08 30.97
C VAL A 177 23.84 -18.05 32.24
N ASP A 178 23.39 -18.75 33.28
CA ASP A 178 24.07 -18.72 34.57
C ASP A 178 25.47 -19.36 34.47
N GLU A 179 26.47 -18.52 34.19
CA GLU A 179 27.89 -18.87 34.09
C GLU A 179 28.45 -19.39 35.43
N ARG A 180 27.73 -19.16 36.54
CA ARG A 180 28.13 -19.60 37.88
C ARG A 180 27.74 -21.05 38.16
N CYS A 181 26.93 -21.68 37.30
CA CYS A 181 26.57 -23.09 37.45
C CYS A 181 27.75 -24.04 37.17
N CYS A 182 28.86 -23.54 36.60
CA CYS A 182 30.14 -24.26 36.57
C CYS A 182 30.69 -24.56 37.98
N CYS A 183 30.27 -23.82 39.02
CA CYS A 183 30.59 -24.17 40.41
C CYS A 183 29.89 -25.46 40.87
N ALA A 184 28.77 -25.88 40.28
CA ALA A 184 28.12 -27.14 40.62
C ALA A 184 28.92 -28.33 40.07
N LEU A 185 29.41 -28.24 38.82
CA LEU A 185 30.30 -29.25 38.22
C LEU A 185 31.66 -29.32 38.92
N LEU A 186 32.24 -28.18 39.31
CA LEU A 186 33.48 -28.14 40.09
C LEU A 186 33.31 -28.61 41.54
N ALA A 187 32.12 -28.42 42.15
CA ALA A 187 31.80 -28.96 43.46
C ALA A 187 31.65 -30.49 43.44
N SER A 188 31.07 -31.05 42.37
CA SER A 188 31.00 -32.51 42.17
C SER A 188 32.38 -33.14 41.91
N LEU A 189 33.31 -32.44 41.25
CA LEU A 189 34.68 -32.92 41.03
C LEU A 189 35.55 -32.83 42.30
N LYS A 190 35.36 -31.79 43.15
CA LYS A 190 36.06 -31.66 44.44
C LYS A 190 35.70 -32.77 45.43
N LEU A 191 34.46 -33.26 45.41
CA LEU A 191 34.04 -34.38 46.26
C LEU A 191 34.69 -35.73 45.87
N GLN A 192 35.09 -35.90 44.60
CA GLN A 192 35.76 -37.12 44.14
C GLN A 192 37.28 -37.13 44.36
N LEU A 193 37.91 -35.96 44.52
CA LEU A 193 39.38 -35.85 44.70
C LEU A 193 39.82 -35.74 46.17
N PHE A 194 38.96 -35.29 47.08
CA PHE A 194 39.29 -35.13 48.52
C PHE A 194 38.56 -36.10 49.46
N GLY A 195 37.80 -37.06 48.92
CA GLY A 195 37.07 -38.07 49.70
C GLY A 195 37.85 -39.35 50.02
N ALA A 196 39.17 -39.39 49.85
CA ALA A 196 39.99 -40.59 50.06
C ALA A 196 41.30 -40.31 50.80
N PHE A 197 41.23 -39.67 51.97
CA PHE A 197 42.27 -39.79 53.01
C PHE A 197 41.59 -39.80 54.38
N TYR A 198 41.26 -41.01 54.85
CA TYR A 198 41.25 -41.36 56.27
C TYR A 198 42.67 -41.75 56.68
#